data_AF-A0A953ZH95-F1
#
_entry.id   AF-A0A953ZH95-F1
#
_cell.length_a   1.000
_cell.length_b   1.000
_cell.length_c   1.000
_cell.angle_alpha   90.00
_cell.angle_beta   90.00
_cell.angle_gamma   90.00
#
_symmetry.space_group_name_H-M   'P 1'
#
loop_
_entity.id
_entity.type
_entity.pdbx_description
1 polymer ?
#
loop_
_entity_poly.entity_id
_entity_poly.type
_entity_poly.pdbx_seq_one_letter_code
_entity_poly.pdbx_strand_id
1 'polypeptide(L)' 'SSLDSIPGVGPKKKRELIRKFGSPRGVKLASTDELLQVEGISPKLADSIFTHFEQDRAELLSKEQAKQAKLDAKKD' A
#
# COMPACT_ATOMS: atom_id res chain seq x y z
N SER A 1 12.14 0.25 7.93
CA SER A 1 11.12 -0.39 7.07
C SER A 1 10.49 0.69 6.20
N SER A 2 9.93 0.36 5.01
CA SER A 2 9.42 1.36 4.05
C SER A 2 8.37 2.33 4.63
N LEU A 3 7.58 1.88 5.61
CA LEU A 3 6.60 2.74 6.31
C LEU A 3 7.24 3.79 7.23
N ASP A 4 8.41 3.50 7.80
CA ASP A 4 9.11 4.42 8.72
C ASP A 4 9.87 5.53 7.95
N SER A 5 10.04 5.36 6.64
CA SER A 5 10.70 6.34 5.76
C SER A 5 9.77 7.49 5.37
N ILE A 6 8.48 7.40 5.67
CA ILE A 6 7.48 8.42 5.31
C ILE A 6 7.46 9.49 6.41
N PRO A 7 7.78 10.76 6.10
CA PRO A 7 7.73 11.84 7.08
C PRO A 7 6.32 11.98 7.66
N GLY A 8 6.20 11.89 8.99
CA GLY A 8 4.92 11.95 9.71
C GLY A 8 4.31 10.58 10.07
N VAL A 9 4.81 9.48 9.48
CA VAL A 9 4.45 8.11 9.87
C VAL A 9 5.42 7.61 10.94
N GLY A 10 5.02 7.80 12.20
CA GLY A 10 5.74 7.25 13.35
C GLY A 10 5.37 5.79 13.65
N PRO A 11 6.06 5.15 14.62
CA PRO A 11 5.83 3.75 15.00
C PRO A 11 4.39 3.48 15.46
N LYS A 12 3.73 4.46 16.11
CA LYS A 12 2.32 4.36 16.51
C LYS A 12 1.39 4.22 15.30
N LYS A 13 1.53 5.12 14.31
CA LYS A 13 0.70 5.11 13.09
C LYS A 13 0.93 3.87 12.24
N LYS A 14 2.19 3.46 12.10
CA LYS A 14 2.56 2.21 11.42
C LYS A 14 1.86 1.00 12.05
N ARG A 15 1.82 0.91 13.38
CA ARG A 15 1.14 -0.18 14.07
C ARG A 15 -0.37 -0.17 13.81
N GLU A 16 -1.01 0.99 13.84
CA GLU A 16 -2.45 1.10 13.53
C GLU A 16 -2.73 0.75 12.06
N LEU A 17 -1.89 1.19 11.12
CA LEU A 17 -1.98 0.81 9.71
C LEU A 17 -1.88 -0.73 9.55
N ILE A 18 -0.85 -1.36 10.11
CA ILE A 18 -0.71 -2.83 10.04
C ILE A 18 -1.88 -3.53 10.74
N ARG A 19 -2.39 -2.99 11.85
CA ARG A 19 -3.55 -3.54 12.54
C ARG A 19 -4.83 -3.47 11.70
N LYS A 20 -5.03 -2.38 10.94
CA LYS A 20 -6.18 -2.20 10.06
C LYS A 20 -6.10 -3.04 8.77
N PHE A 21 -4.93 -3.10 8.15
CA PHE A 21 -4.73 -3.76 6.85
C PHE A 21 -4.13 -5.17 6.96
N GLY A 22 -3.83 -5.63 8.17
CA GLY A 22 -3.23 -6.94 8.49
C GLY A 22 -1.74 -7.06 8.16
N SER A 23 -1.26 -6.44 7.08
CA SER A 23 0.13 -6.56 6.63
C SER A 23 0.69 -5.27 6.04
N PRO A 24 2.03 -5.09 6.00
CA PRO A 24 2.65 -3.96 5.33
C PRO A 24 2.26 -3.86 3.85
N ARG A 25 2.07 -5.01 3.18
CA ARG A 25 1.58 -5.04 1.79
C ARG A 25 0.15 -4.49 1.67
N GLY A 26 -0.72 -4.85 2.61
CA GLY A 26 -2.07 -4.29 2.68
C GLY A 26 -2.06 -2.76 2.77
N VAL A 27 -1.13 -2.21 3.56
CA VAL A 27 -0.95 -0.74 3.65
C VAL A 27 -0.50 -0.12 2.31
N LYS A 28 0.37 -0.80 1.56
CA LYS A 28 0.82 -0.31 0.23
C LYS A 28 -0.32 -0.30 -0.80
N LEU A 29 -1.22 -1.28 -0.70
CA LEU A 29 -2.37 -1.43 -1.58
C LEU A 29 -3.56 -0.56 -1.16
N ALA A 30 -3.56 -0.08 0.08
CA ALA A 30 -4.64 0.74 0.63
C ALA A 30 -4.85 2.02 -0.18
N SER A 31 -6.11 2.38 -0.35
CA SER A 31 -6.51 3.64 -0.98
C SER A 31 -6.39 4.81 0.00
N THR A 32 -6.30 6.04 -0.50
CA THR A 32 -6.24 7.25 0.33
C THR A 32 -7.41 7.33 1.32
N ASP A 33 -8.61 6.90 0.89
CA ASP A 33 -9.81 6.86 1.73
C ASP A 33 -9.69 5.83 2.87
N GLU A 34 -9.15 4.64 2.59
CA GLU A 34 -8.93 3.64 3.63
C GLU A 34 -7.84 4.08 4.62
N LEU A 35 -6.81 4.77 4.14
CA LEU A 35 -5.78 5.34 5.00
C LEU A 35 -6.36 6.41 5.94
N LEU A 36 -7.33 7.20 5.46
CA LEU A 36 -8.07 8.17 6.26
C LEU A 36 -8.95 7.54 7.35
N GLN A 37 -9.38 6.29 7.17
CA GLN A 37 -10.12 5.54 8.19
C GLN A 37 -9.25 5.13 9.40
N VAL A 38 -7.92 5.30 9.31
CA VAL A 38 -7.00 4.95 10.39
C VAL A 38 -6.82 6.13 11.34
N GLU A 39 -7.01 5.86 12.63
CA GLU A 39 -6.90 6.87 13.67
C GLU A 39 -5.51 7.55 13.67
N GLY A 40 -5.51 8.88 13.57
CA GLY A 40 -4.29 9.68 13.55
C GLY A 40 -3.65 9.84 12.17
N ILE A 41 -4.25 9.34 11.10
CA ILE A 41 -3.88 9.68 9.72
C ILE A 41 -4.69 10.91 9.29
N SER A 42 -3.98 11.95 8.83
CA SER A 42 -4.61 13.13 8.24
C SER A 42 -4.65 13.01 6.72
N PRO A 43 -5.49 13.79 6.01
CA PRO A 43 -5.56 13.74 4.53
C PRO A 43 -4.21 13.96 3.85
N LYS A 44 -3.42 14.91 4.35
CA LYS A 44 -2.06 15.16 3.84
C LYS A 44 -1.13 13.97 4.03
N LEU A 45 -1.27 13.27 5.16
CA LEU A 45 -0.45 12.10 5.46
C LEU A 45 -0.89 10.87 4.65
N ALA A 46 -2.20 10.67 4.49
CA ALA A 46 -2.76 9.64 3.63
C ALA A 46 -2.27 9.80 2.19
N ASP A 47 -2.30 11.03 1.67
CA ASP A 47 -1.81 11.35 0.33
C ASP A 47 -0.29 11.11 0.19
N SER A 48 0.49 11.50 1.19
CA SER A 48 1.94 11.23 1.24
C SER A 48 2.24 9.73 1.24
N ILE A 49 1.49 8.94 2.00
CA ILE A 49 1.62 7.47 2.06
C ILE A 49 1.23 6.87 0.71
N PHE A 50 0.10 7.29 0.16
CA PHE A 50 -0.43 6.80 -1.10
C PHE A 50 0.55 7.07 -2.25
N THR A 51 1.11 8.27 -2.32
CA THR A 51 2.11 8.68 -3.32
C THR A 51 3.42 7.91 -3.13
N HIS A 52 3.88 7.73 -1.89
CA HIS A 52 5.12 6.99 -1.60
C HIS A 52 5.06 5.53 -2.08
N PHE A 53 3.90 4.89 -1.95
CA PHE A 53 3.70 3.50 -2.38
C PHE A 53 3.14 3.35 -3.79
N GLU A 54 2.99 4.44 -4.53
CA GLU A 54 2.50 4.39 -5.91
C GLU A 54 3.42 3.56 -6.81
N GLN A 55 4.74 3.66 -6.62
CA GLN A 55 5.72 2.84 -7.33
C GLN A 55 5.60 1.34 -6.98
N ASP A 56 5.44 1.01 -5.71
CA ASP A 56 5.22 -0.37 -5.24
C ASP A 56 3.91 -0.96 -5.79
N ARG A 57 2.83 -0.16 -5.87
CA ARG A 57 1.55 -0.56 -6.47
C ARG A 57 1.66 -0.81 -7.96
N ALA A 58 2.28 0.11 -8.70
CA ALA A 58 2.46 -0.02 -10.13
C ALA A 58 3.25 -1.31 -10.46
N GLU A 59 4.27 -1.62 -9.66
CA GLU A 59 5.03 -2.86 -9.81
C GLU A 59 4.18 -4.11 -9.50
N LEU A 60 3.34 -4.08 -8.47
CA LEU A 60 2.45 -5.19 -8.12
C LEU A 60 1.38 -5.44 -9.20
N LEU A 61 0.75 -4.38 -9.71
CA LEU A 61 -0.24 -4.46 -10.79
C LEU A 61 0.38 -5.01 -12.08
N SER A 62 1.60 -4.57 -12.42
CA SER A 62 2.34 -5.09 -13.57
C SER A 62 2.71 -6.57 -13.40
N LYS A 63 3.12 -6.98 -12.19
CA LYS A 63 3.42 -8.39 -11.87
C LYS A 63 2.17 -9.27 -11.92
N GLU A 64 1.02 -8.77 -11.47
CA GLU A 64 -0.26 -9.50 -11.52
C GLU A 64 -0.71 -9.73 -12.97
N GLN A 65 -0.65 -8.69 -13.82
CA GLN A 65 -0.96 -8.79 -15.25
C GLN A 65 0.01 -9.71 -15.99
N ALA A 66 1.31 -9.63 -15.70
CA ALA A 66 2.31 -10.52 -16.31
C ALA A 66 2.14 -11.98 -15.88
N LYS A 67 1.67 -12.23 -14.65
CA LYS A 67 1.39 -13.59 -14.16
C LYS A 67 0.11 -14.15 -14.80
N GLN A 68 -0.91 -13.32 -14.97
CA GLN A 68 -2.16 -13.69 -15.64
C GLN A 68 -1.92 -14.02 -17.12
N ALA A 69 -1.20 -13.16 -17.85
CA ALA A 69 -0.85 -13.41 -19.26
C ALA A 69 -0.06 -14.71 -19.48
N LYS A 70 0.81 -15.11 -18.53
CA LYS A 70 1.54 -16.38 -18.58
C LYS A 70 0.68 -17.61 -18.29
N LEU A 71 -0.44 -17.46 -17.59
CA LEU A 71 -1.38 -18.54 -17.33
C LEU A 71 -2.28 -18.78 -18.55
N ASP A 72 -2.74 -17.71 -19.19
CA ASP A 72 -3.56 -17.77 -20.40
C ASP A 72 -2.78 -18.34 -21.60
N ALA A 73 -1.49 -18.04 -21.73
CA ALA A 73 -0.62 -18.58 -22.78
C ALA A 73 -0.26 -20.08 -22.64
N LYS A 74 -0.68 -20.75 -21.55
CA LYS A 74 -0.40 -22.17 -21.30
C LYS A 74 -1.61 -23.08 -21.56
N LYS A 75 -2.68 -22.54 -22.11
CA LYS A 75 -3.94 -23.25 -22.41
C LYS A 75 -4.06 -23.71 -23.87
N ASP A 76 -3.09 -23.38 -24.72
CA ASP A 76 -2.99 -23.85 -26.12
C ASP A 76 -2.01 -25.02 -26.27
#